data_AF-A0A7S2Z679-F1
#
_entry.id   AF-A0A7S2Z679-F1
#
_cell.length_a   1.000
_cell.length_b   1.000
_cell.length_c   1.000
_cell.angle_alpha   90.00
_cell.angle_beta   90.00
_cell.angle_gamma   90.00
#
_symmetry.space_group_name_H-M   'P 1'
#
loop_
_entity.id
_entity.type
_entity.pdbx_description
1 polymer ?
#
loop_
_entity_poly.entity_id
_entity_poly.type
_entity_poly.pdbx_seq_one_letter_code
_entity_poly.pdbx_strand_id
1 'polypeptide(L)'
;MDDYSYDDVSADWCEWAYAEAERGKLTASRARKLKEHVSFLAANQGHWGTLRFWKRENPILFGKVCAKASNGVCEGAAAGGQLETLKWARANGCEWNEWTCAEAAEGGHLEVLRWAR
;
A
#
# COMPACT_ATOMS: atom_id res chain seq x y z
N MET A 1 1.77 -22.35 -18.70
CA MET A 1 0.39 -21.89 -18.43
C MET A 1 0.29 -21.93 -16.93
N ASP A 2 0.92 -20.92 -16.34
CA ASP A 2 1.40 -20.98 -14.96
C ASP A 2 0.26 -20.71 -14.01
N ASP A 3 0.17 -21.60 -13.03
CA ASP A 3 -0.75 -21.65 -11.91
C ASP A 3 -0.47 -20.45 -10.98
N TYR A 4 -0.83 -19.25 -11.43
CA TYR A 4 -0.86 -18.06 -10.58
C TYR A 4 -2.10 -18.16 -9.69
N SER A 5 -1.93 -18.84 -8.56
CA SER A 5 -2.77 -18.62 -7.38
C SER A 5 -2.86 -17.11 -7.15
N TYR A 6 -4.07 -16.56 -7.27
CA TYR A 6 -4.36 -15.12 -7.22
C TYR A 6 -4.37 -14.58 -5.79
N ASP A 7 -3.78 -15.32 -4.84
CA ASP A 7 -3.88 -15.07 -3.40
C ASP A 7 -2.56 -14.62 -2.73
N ASP A 8 -1.41 -14.69 -3.43
CA ASP A 8 -0.12 -14.18 -2.93
C ASP A 8 0.36 -13.01 -3.79
N VAL A 9 0.20 -11.79 -3.28
CA VAL A 9 0.75 -10.57 -3.87
C VAL A 9 2.24 -10.53 -3.51
N SER A 10 3.04 -11.39 -4.14
CA SER A 10 4.48 -11.47 -3.90
C SER A 10 5.15 -10.13 -4.24
N ALA A 11 6.32 -9.89 -3.63
CA ALA A 11 7.15 -8.73 -3.97
C ALA A 11 7.44 -8.67 -5.49
N ASP A 12 7.64 -9.83 -6.12
CA ASP A 12 7.88 -9.95 -7.56
C ASP A 12 6.67 -9.51 -8.40
N TRP A 13 5.44 -9.81 -7.94
CA TRP A 13 4.23 -9.34 -8.61
C TRP A 13 4.08 -7.81 -8.48
N CYS A 14 4.38 -7.25 -7.30
CA CYS A 14 4.37 -5.81 -7.09
C CYS A 14 5.38 -5.09 -8.01
N GLU A 15 6.57 -5.66 -8.16
CA GLU A 15 7.61 -5.16 -9.09
C GLU A 15 7.17 -5.27 -10.55
N TRP A 16 6.60 -6.42 -10.95
CA TRP A 16 6.09 -6.63 -12.29
C TRP A 16 4.95 -5.65 -12.64
N ALA A 17 3.98 -5.48 -11.73
CA ALA A 17 2.84 -4.59 -11.94
C ALA A 17 3.29 -3.14 -12.14
N TYR A 18 4.36 -2.74 -11.43
CA TYR A 18 4.97 -1.42 -11.61
C TYR A 18 5.66 -1.29 -12.97
N ALA A 19 6.44 -2.28 -13.38
CA ALA A 19 7.07 -2.31 -14.69
C ALA A 19 6.02 -2.26 -15.83
N GLU A 20 4.89 -2.96 -15.69
CA GLU A 20 3.80 -2.92 -16.68
C GLU A 20 3.09 -1.57 -16.71
N ALA A 21 2.95 -0.89 -15.57
CA ALA A 21 2.42 0.47 -15.50
C ALA A 21 3.27 1.49 -16.28
N GLU A 22 4.58 1.25 -16.42
CA GLU A 22 5.53 2.14 -17.10
C GLU A 22 5.81 1.74 -18.56
N ARG A 23 5.45 0.53 -18.98
CA ARG A 23 5.55 0.05 -20.37
C ARG A 23 4.65 0.79 -21.37
N GLY A 24 3.92 1.83 -20.95
CA GLY A 24 3.19 2.75 -21.83
C GLY A 24 1.92 2.19 -22.49
N LYS A 25 1.54 0.93 -22.19
CA LYS A 25 0.30 0.32 -22.70
C LYS A 25 -0.96 0.79 -21.96
N LEU A 26 -0.79 1.34 -20.76
CA LEU A 26 -1.86 1.86 -19.90
C LEU A 26 -1.94 3.38 -20.05
N THR A 27 -3.16 3.93 -20.04
CA THR A 27 -3.34 5.38 -19.93
C THR A 27 -2.79 5.87 -18.58
N ALA A 28 -2.33 7.13 -18.49
CA ALA A 28 -1.80 7.69 -17.26
C ALA A 28 -2.75 7.51 -16.05
N SER A 29 -4.06 7.62 -16.28
CA SER A 29 -5.10 7.39 -15.26
C SER A 29 -5.17 5.94 -14.78
N ARG A 30 -5.02 4.96 -15.70
CA ARG A 30 -5.01 3.53 -15.36
C ARG A 30 -3.72 3.13 -14.65
N ALA A 31 -2.57 3.62 -15.14
CA ALA A 31 -1.28 3.40 -14.49
C ALA A 31 -1.27 3.97 -13.06
N ARG A 32 -1.85 5.17 -12.85
CA ARG A 32 -2.00 5.74 -11.50
C ARG A 32 -2.85 4.86 -10.59
N LYS A 33 -4.05 4.44 -11.02
CA LYS A 33 -4.93 3.57 -10.23
C LYS A 33 -4.30 2.22 -9.90
N LEU A 34 -3.58 1.63 -10.86
CA LEU A 34 -2.86 0.38 -10.64
C LEU A 34 -1.80 0.57 -9.54
N LYS A 35 -0.99 1.62 -9.63
CA LYS A 35 0.04 1.93 -8.62
C LYS A 35 -0.55 2.20 -7.23
N GLU A 36 -1.70 2.86 -7.15
CA GLU A 36 -2.46 3.04 -5.89
C GLU A 36 -2.92 1.70 -5.30
N HIS A 37 -3.53 0.85 -6.13
CA HIS A 37 -4.05 -0.45 -5.69
C HIS A 37 -2.93 -1.41 -5.26
N VAL A 38 -1.83 -1.45 -6.02
CA VAL A 38 -0.66 -2.25 -5.69
C VAL A 38 0.00 -1.78 -4.39
N SER A 39 -0.07 -0.46 -4.10
CA SER A 39 0.38 0.08 -2.80
C SER A 39 -0.48 -0.32 -1.62
N PHE A 40 -1.80 -0.40 -1.82
CA PHE A 40 -2.70 -0.94 -0.82
C PHE A 40 -2.38 -2.41 -0.51
N LEU A 41 -2.26 -3.24 -1.55
CA LEU A 41 -1.99 -4.68 -1.38
C LEU A 41 -0.65 -4.94 -0.70
N ALA A 42 0.41 -4.23 -1.11
CA ALA A 42 1.72 -4.33 -0.47
C ALA A 42 1.66 -3.94 1.01
N ALA A 43 0.87 -2.91 1.35
CA ALA A 43 0.71 -2.49 2.74
C ALA A 43 -0.07 -3.51 3.57
N ASN A 44 -1.12 -4.09 2.99
CA ASN A 44 -1.96 -5.13 3.61
C ASN A 44 -1.18 -6.41 3.92
N GLN A 45 -0.25 -6.80 3.05
CA GLN A 45 0.60 -7.98 3.27
C GLN A 45 1.86 -7.69 4.09
N GLY A 46 2.12 -6.43 4.46
CA GLY A 46 3.28 -6.07 5.30
C GLY A 46 4.59 -5.90 4.53
N HIS A 47 4.53 -5.78 3.20
CA HIS A 47 5.69 -5.58 2.33
C HIS A 47 6.17 -4.12 2.33
N TRP A 48 6.52 -3.58 3.51
CA TRP A 48 7.02 -2.21 3.66
C TRP A 48 8.36 -1.95 2.94
N GLY A 49 9.15 -3.00 2.67
CA GLY A 49 10.37 -2.92 1.87
C GLY A 49 10.08 -2.46 0.42
N THR A 50 9.01 -2.97 -0.18
CA THR A 50 8.54 -2.58 -1.52
C THR A 50 8.06 -1.13 -1.52
N LEU A 51 7.30 -0.72 -0.50
CA LEU A 51 6.87 0.67 -0.34
C LEU A 51 8.06 1.63 -0.18
N ARG A 52 9.08 1.22 0.58
CA ARG A 52 10.32 1.98 0.74
C ARG A 52 11.09 2.11 -0.56
N PHE A 53 11.18 1.01 -1.32
CA PHE A 53 11.80 1.00 -2.64
C PHE A 53 11.06 1.99 -3.57
N TRP A 54 9.73 1.94 -3.63
CA TRP A 54 8.96 2.88 -4.45
C TRP A 54 9.08 4.33 -4.03
N LYS A 55 9.16 4.62 -2.72
CA LYS A 55 9.44 5.99 -2.26
C LYS A 55 10.78 6.50 -2.81
N ARG A 56 11.80 5.64 -2.91
CA ARG A 56 13.12 6.00 -3.45
C ARG A 56 13.07 6.27 -4.95
N GLU A 57 12.38 5.41 -5.71
CA GLU A 57 12.32 5.51 -7.18
C GLU A 57 11.34 6.59 -7.67
N ASN A 58 10.24 6.86 -6.92
CA ASN A 58 9.24 7.86 -7.31
C ASN A 58 8.65 8.62 -6.11
N PRO A 59 9.38 9.60 -5.57
CA PRO A 59 8.95 10.35 -4.38
C PRO A 59 7.71 11.22 -4.64
N ILE A 60 7.50 11.69 -5.87
CA ILE A 60 6.34 12.52 -6.24
C ILE A 60 5.06 11.68 -6.21
N LEU A 61 5.10 10.48 -6.78
CA LEU A 61 3.98 9.56 -6.74
C LEU A 61 3.69 9.12 -5.30
N PHE A 62 4.73 8.80 -4.54
CA PHE A 62 4.57 8.40 -3.15
C PHE A 62 3.95 9.52 -2.30
N GLY A 63 4.35 10.78 -2.50
CA GLY A 63 3.71 11.92 -1.84
C GLY A 63 2.23 12.10 -2.20
N LYS A 64 1.82 11.72 -3.42
CA LYS A 64 0.41 11.71 -3.81
C LYS A 64 -0.37 10.55 -3.20
N VAL A 65 0.25 9.37 -3.09
CA VAL A 65 -0.32 8.18 -2.43
C VAL A 65 -0.43 8.37 -0.91
N CYS A 66 0.42 9.21 -0.32
CA CYS A 66 0.37 9.54 1.11
C CYS A 66 -0.41 10.83 1.44
N ALA A 67 -0.95 11.53 0.44
CA ALA A 67 -1.76 12.71 0.66
C ALA A 67 -3.17 12.32 1.12
N LYS A 68 -3.75 13.18 1.99
CA LYS A 68 -5.05 13.18 2.68
C LYS A 68 -6.28 12.46 2.08
N ALA A 69 -6.24 12.04 0.82
CA ALA A 69 -7.37 11.45 0.09
C ALA A 69 -7.06 10.09 -0.57
N SER A 70 -5.85 9.54 -0.40
CA SER A 70 -5.48 8.24 -0.97
C SER A 70 -5.02 7.26 0.11
N ASN A 71 -5.87 7.01 1.09
CA ASN A 71 -6.52 5.74 1.44
C ASN A 71 -5.87 4.37 1.07
N GLY A 72 -4.66 4.28 0.55
CA GLY A 72 -4.06 3.01 0.12
C GLY A 72 -3.19 2.37 1.20
N VAL A 73 -2.17 3.09 1.66
CA VAL A 73 -1.08 2.49 2.44
C VAL A 73 -1.45 2.32 3.92
N CYS A 74 -1.98 3.36 4.57
CA CYS A 74 -2.36 3.27 5.98
C CYS A 74 -3.56 2.35 6.19
N GLU A 75 -4.60 2.47 5.33
CA GLU A 75 -5.78 1.61 5.37
C GLU A 75 -5.43 0.16 5.07
N GLY A 76 -4.65 -0.11 4.02
CA GLY A 76 -4.18 -1.46 3.72
C GLY A 76 -3.37 -2.04 4.88
N ALA A 77 -2.41 -1.29 5.43
CA ALA A 77 -1.65 -1.76 6.59
C ALA A 77 -2.53 -2.00 7.83
N ALA A 78 -3.57 -1.21 8.05
CA ALA A 78 -4.52 -1.40 9.13
C ALA A 78 -5.40 -2.63 8.94
N ALA A 79 -5.96 -2.80 7.73
CA ALA A 79 -6.76 -3.95 7.33
C ALA A 79 -5.99 -5.28 7.43
N GLY A 80 -4.68 -5.24 7.22
CA GLY A 80 -3.80 -6.41 7.34
C GLY A 80 -3.11 -6.57 8.69
N GLY A 81 -3.34 -5.67 9.65
CA GLY A 81 -2.72 -5.73 10.98
C GLY A 81 -1.22 -5.44 10.99
N GLN A 82 -0.70 -4.77 9.96
CA GLN A 82 0.72 -4.57 9.70
C GLN A 82 1.24 -3.34 10.44
N LEU A 83 1.46 -3.49 11.74
CA LEU A 83 1.90 -2.41 12.63
C LEU A 83 3.21 -1.72 12.16
N GLU A 84 4.19 -2.48 11.67
CA GLU A 84 5.47 -1.92 11.21
C GLU A 84 5.31 -1.07 9.94
N THR A 85 4.46 -1.50 9.01
CA THR A 85 4.11 -0.71 7.82
C THR A 85 3.42 0.61 8.20
N LEU A 86 2.51 0.57 9.18
CA LEU A 86 1.82 1.73 9.72
C LEU A 86 2.76 2.73 10.41
N LYS A 87 3.70 2.24 11.23
CA LYS A 87 4.76 3.06 11.82
C LYS A 87 5.62 3.72 10.76
N TRP A 88 6.02 2.96 9.74
CA TRP A 88 6.78 3.49 8.62
C TRP A 88 5.99 4.56 7.87
N ALA A 89 4.73 4.30 7.51
CA ALA A 89 3.88 5.25 6.80
C ALA A 89 3.75 6.58 7.57
N ARG A 90 3.51 6.50 8.89
CA ARG A 90 3.46 7.68 9.78
C ARG A 90 4.77 8.47 9.80
N ALA A 91 5.92 7.79 9.90
CA ALA A 91 7.23 8.44 9.86
C ALA A 91 7.55 9.10 8.50
N ASN A 92 6.89 8.67 7.42
CA ASN A 92 7.09 9.18 6.07
C ASN A 92 6.05 10.23 5.65
N GLY A 93 5.21 10.70 6.58
CA GLY A 93 4.24 11.78 6.35
C GLY A 93 2.93 11.31 5.72
N CYS A 94 2.63 10.02 5.74
CA CYS A 94 1.33 9.50 5.34
C CYS A 94 0.36 9.69 6.52
N GLU A 95 -0.65 10.53 6.33
CA GLU A 95 -1.70 10.72 7.33
C GLU A 95 -2.64 9.50 7.32
N TRP A 96 -3.07 9.08 8.50
CA TRP A 96 -4.20 8.16 8.61
C TRP A 96 -5.47 8.93 8.91
N ASN A 97 -6.59 8.35 8.51
CA ASN A 97 -7.93 8.87 8.69
C ASN A 97 -8.72 7.93 9.63
N GLU A 98 -9.97 8.29 9.91
CA GLU A 98 -10.92 7.46 10.65
C GLU A 98 -11.12 6.06 10.04
N TRP A 99 -11.00 5.94 8.71
CA TRP A 99 -11.07 4.67 7.99
C TRP A 99 -9.94 3.72 8.36
N THR A 100 -8.74 4.23 8.60
CA THR A 100 -7.61 3.41 9.06
C THR A 100 -7.93 2.72 10.40
N CYS A 101 -8.64 3.39 11.30
CA CYS A 101 -9.09 2.76 12.55
C CYS A 101 -10.27 1.82 12.32
N ALA A 102 -11.19 2.16 11.42
CA ALA A 102 -12.32 1.29 11.07
C ALA A 102 -11.84 -0.04 10.48
N GLU A 103 -10.92 -0.01 9.51
CA GLU A 103 -10.32 -1.19 8.88
C GLU A 103 -9.57 -2.07 9.88
N ALA A 104 -8.77 -1.46 10.78
CA ALA A 104 -8.11 -2.22 11.84
C ALA A 104 -9.11 -2.87 12.81
N ALA A 105 -10.24 -2.22 13.08
CA ALA A 105 -11.29 -2.78 13.92
C ALA A 105 -12.06 -3.91 13.20
N GLU A 106 -12.34 -3.75 11.91
CA GLU A 106 -12.99 -4.76 11.08
C GLU A 106 -12.13 -6.01 10.93
N GLY A 107 -10.81 -5.85 10.70
CA GLY A 107 -9.84 -6.95 10.66
C GLY A 107 -9.53 -7.57 12.04
N GLY A 108 -10.05 -7.02 13.14
CA GLY A 108 -9.77 -7.51 14.49
C GLY A 108 -8.33 -7.26 14.96
N HIS A 109 -7.63 -6.32 14.34
CA HIS A 109 -6.22 -6.01 14.59
C HIS A 109 -6.05 -5.08 15.79
N LEU A 110 -6.29 -5.63 16.98
CA LEU A 110 -6.21 -4.92 18.26
C LEU A 110 -4.86 -4.25 18.52
N GLU A 111 -3.75 -4.83 18.05
CA GLU A 111 -2.41 -4.24 18.21
C GLU A 111 -2.24 -2.95 17.40
N VAL A 112 -2.82 -2.89 16.20
CA VAL A 112 -2.85 -1.66 15.39
C VAL A 112 -3.71 -0.60 16.08
N LEU A 113 -4.90 -0.97 16.57
CA LEU A 113 -5.79 -0.04 17.28
C LEU A 113 -5.17 0.52 18.57
N ARG A 114 -4.45 -0.32 19.32
CA ARG A 114 -3.74 0.12 20.54
C ARG A 114 -2.67 1.15 20.23
N TRP A 115 -1.99 1.01 19.09
CA TRP A 115 -0.94 1.93 18.68
C TRP A 115 -1.47 3.18 17.97
N ALA A 116 -2.59 3.06 17.23
CA ALA A 116 -3.24 4.16 16.52
C ALA A 116 -4.07 5.08 17.43
N ARG A 117 -4.09 4.81 18.73
CA ARG A 117 -4.80 5.59 19.76
C ARG A 117 -4.24 7.00 19.94
#